data_AF-A0AAW0MID8-F1
#
_entry.id   AF-A0AAW0MID8-F1
#
_cell.length_a   1.000
_cell.length_b   1.000
_cell.length_c   1.000
_cell.angle_alpha   90.00
_cell.angle_beta   90.00
_cell.angle_gamma   90.00
#
_symmetry.space_group_name_H-M   'P 1'
#
loop_
_entity.id
_entity.type
_entity.pdbx_description
1 polymer ?
#
loop_
_entity_poly.entity_id
_entity_poly.type
_entity_poly.pdbx_seq_one_letter_code
_entity_poly.pdbx_strand_id
1 'polypeptide(L)'
;MKLGLDLRTGLNRYLTSWKSKDDPGTNNYSYRIVTTGYPQLILYMGQTPLWRAGSWTGLTWSGVPNLKPNYIFNASYISNQDEITIVYGLVDPKVFAKMVVNESGTMQLSIWHETRWDVFWSAPQEK
;
A
#
# COMPACT_ATOMS: atom_id res chain seq x y z
N MET A 1 1.91 -7.04 8.51
CA MET A 1 2.17 -5.68 9.03
C MET A 1 0.90 -4.85 8.84
N LYS A 2 0.57 -3.96 9.79
CA LYS A 2 -0.56 -3.01 9.67
C LYS A 2 -0.08 -1.72 8.98
N LEU A 3 -0.85 -1.24 8.00
CA LEU A 3 -0.71 0.07 7.39
C LEU A 3 -1.93 0.92 7.79
N GLY A 4 -1.71 2.14 8.27
CA GLY A 4 -2.75 3.05 8.74
C GLY A 4 -2.53 3.55 10.17
N LEU A 5 -3.57 4.19 10.71
CA LEU A 5 -3.55 4.91 11.97
C LEU A 5 -4.08 4.05 13.12
N ASP A 6 -3.27 3.90 14.14
CA ASP A 6 -3.69 3.43 15.47
C ASP A 6 -4.19 4.65 16.25
N LEU A 7 -5.50 4.70 16.54
CA LEU A 7 -6.15 5.85 17.16
C LEU A 7 -5.86 5.92 18.67
N ARG A 8 -5.58 4.78 19.31
CA ARG A 8 -5.22 4.73 20.73
C ARG A 8 -3.85 5.35 21.01
N THR A 9 -2.90 5.14 20.11
CA THR A 9 -1.51 5.60 20.29
C THR A 9 -1.14 6.80 19.43
N GLY A 10 -1.95 7.12 18.41
CA GLY A 10 -1.63 8.12 17.39
C GLY A 10 -0.59 7.66 16.37
N LEU A 11 -0.13 6.41 16.43
CA LEU A 11 0.89 5.90 15.53
C LEU A 11 0.33 5.64 14.13
N ASN A 12 0.73 6.47 13.16
CA ASN A 12 0.42 6.28 11.75
C ASN A 12 1.53 5.50 11.04
N ARG A 13 1.23 4.29 10.58
CA ARG A 13 2.15 3.42 9.86
C ARG A 13 1.90 3.55 8.35
N TYR A 14 2.89 3.99 7.60
CA TYR A 14 2.80 4.16 6.16
C TYR A 14 4.12 3.82 5.48
N LEU A 15 4.11 3.67 4.15
CA LEU A 15 5.33 3.40 3.39
C LEU A 15 5.96 4.71 2.92
N THR A 16 7.29 4.78 2.97
CA THR A 16 8.09 5.81 2.31
C THR A 16 9.04 5.15 1.32
N SER A 17 9.34 5.83 0.23
CA SER A 17 10.33 5.33 -0.73
C SER A 17 11.75 5.59 -0.27
N TRP A 18 12.66 4.79 -0.82
CA TRP A 18 14.09 5.04 -0.76
C TRP A 18 14.49 6.20 -1.69
N LYS A 19 15.63 6.82 -1.43
CA LYS A 19 16.24 7.85 -2.28
C LYS A 19 16.65 7.29 -3.63
N SER A 20 17.21 6.09 -3.62
CA SER A 20 17.56 5.34 -4.82
C SER A 20 17.59 3.85 -4.51
N LYS A 21 17.90 3.01 -5.51
CA LYS A 21 18.07 1.57 -5.31
C LYS A 21 19.20 1.22 -4.34
N ASP A 22 20.20 2.10 -4.24
CA ASP A 22 21.42 1.87 -3.46
C ASP A 22 21.50 2.74 -2.18
N ASP A 23 20.57 3.69 -2.00
CA ASP A 23 20.48 4.56 -0.81
C ASP A 23 19.13 4.34 -0.09
N PRO A 24 19.12 3.62 1.05
CA PRO A 24 17.90 3.33 1.82
C PRO A 24 17.37 4.54 2.61
N GLY A 25 18.01 5.70 2.50
CA GLY A 25 17.52 6.94 3.07
C GLY A 25 16.10 7.27 2.57
N THR A 26 15.33 7.96 3.41
CA THR A 26 13.95 8.33 3.07
C THR A 26 13.92 9.40 1.97
N ASN A 27 13.04 9.20 0.99
CA ASN A 27 12.73 10.13 -0.09
C ASN A 27 11.31 10.70 0.07
N ASN A 28 10.89 11.55 -0.86
CA ASN A 28 9.67 12.34 -0.76
C ASN A 28 8.39 11.58 -1.12
N TYR A 29 8.47 10.33 -1.57
CA TYR A 29 7.25 9.57 -1.88
C TYR A 29 6.73 8.81 -0.67
N SER A 30 5.42 8.88 -0.47
CA SER A 30 4.77 8.16 0.64
C SER A 30 3.42 7.60 0.24
N TYR A 31 3.10 6.41 0.75
CA TYR A 31 1.84 5.71 0.51
C TYR A 31 1.14 5.47 1.84
N ARG A 32 0.04 6.21 2.07
CA ARG A 32 -0.58 6.36 3.40
C ARG A 32 -2.09 6.39 3.32
N ILE A 33 -2.73 5.92 4.40
CA ILE A 33 -4.16 6.14 4.63
C ILE A 33 -4.33 7.54 5.20
N VAL A 34 -5.11 8.37 4.50
CA VAL A 34 -5.53 9.69 4.95
C VAL A 34 -6.92 9.54 5.56
N THR A 35 -7.07 9.97 6.81
CA THR A 35 -8.29 9.79 7.60
C THR A 35 -9.16 11.06 7.66
N THR A 36 -8.77 12.13 6.97
CA THR A 36 -9.57 13.35 6.88
C THR A 36 -10.81 13.10 6.02
N GLY A 37 -12.01 13.18 6.62
CA GLY A 37 -13.24 12.78 5.96
C GLY A 37 -13.40 11.27 5.92
N TYR A 38 -13.77 10.70 4.77
CA TYR A 38 -13.79 9.25 4.61
C TYR A 38 -12.37 8.72 4.34
N PRO A 39 -11.88 7.66 5.03
CA PRO A 39 -10.53 7.18 4.85
C PRO A 39 -10.19 6.78 3.41
N GLN A 40 -9.06 7.27 2.90
CA GLN A 40 -8.58 6.97 1.55
C GLN A 40 -7.10 6.60 1.55
N LEU A 41 -6.73 5.66 0.70
CA LEU A 41 -5.34 5.30 0.46
C LEU A 41 -4.77 6.10 -0.72
N ILE A 42 -3.70 6.85 -0.46
CA ILE A 42 -3.16 7.85 -1.39
C ILE A 42 -1.63 7.76 -1.46
N LEU A 43 -1.11 7.87 -2.67
CA LEU A 43 0.30 8.06 -2.99
C LEU A 43 0.61 9.55 -3.12
N TYR A 44 1.63 10.01 -2.41
CA TYR A 44 2.06 11.40 -2.34
C TYR A 44 3.49 11.57 -2.82
N MET A 45 3.78 12.77 -3.34
CA MET A 45 5.12 13.37 -3.44
C MET A 45 5.15 14.58 -2.51
N GLY A 46 5.78 14.44 -1.35
CA GLY A 46 5.71 15.42 -0.27
C GLY A 46 4.27 15.63 0.20
N GLN A 47 3.71 16.81 -0.10
CA GLN A 47 2.32 17.17 0.19
C GLN A 47 1.39 17.03 -1.02
N THR A 48 1.94 16.81 -2.22
CA THR A 48 1.16 16.73 -3.46
C THR A 48 0.65 15.29 -3.66
N PRO A 49 -0.67 15.07 -3.77
CA PRO A 49 -1.21 13.75 -4.09
C PRO A 49 -0.91 13.41 -5.56
N LEU A 50 -0.26 12.27 -5.81
CA LEU A 50 0.06 11.79 -7.16
C LEU A 50 -1.00 10.82 -7.69
N TRP A 51 -1.47 9.93 -6.83
CA TRP A 51 -2.43 8.90 -7.21
C TRP A 51 -3.29 8.49 -6.02
N ARG A 52 -4.56 8.17 -6.29
CA ARG A 52 -5.53 7.75 -5.28
C ARG A 52 -5.97 6.33 -5.56
N ALA A 53 -5.64 5.41 -4.65
CA ALA A 53 -6.32 4.12 -4.56
C ALA A 53 -7.77 4.32 -4.09
N GLY A 54 -8.04 5.39 -3.34
CA GLY A 54 -9.38 5.79 -2.94
C GLY A 54 -9.86 5.08 -1.68
N SER A 55 -11.18 4.93 -1.56
CA SER A 55 -11.85 4.42 -0.38
C SER A 55 -11.94 2.90 -0.38
N TRP A 56 -11.99 2.28 0.80
CA TRP A 56 -12.25 0.84 0.90
C TRP A 56 -13.71 0.53 0.54
N THR A 57 -13.93 -0.42 -0.37
CA THR A 57 -15.28 -0.78 -0.86
C THR A 57 -15.92 -1.94 -0.09
N GLY A 58 -15.23 -2.48 0.92
CA GLY A 58 -15.57 -3.75 1.57
C GLY A 58 -14.80 -4.94 1.00
N LEU A 59 -14.35 -4.85 -0.25
CA LEU A 59 -13.57 -5.89 -0.93
C LEU A 59 -12.20 -5.41 -1.40
N THR A 60 -12.11 -4.20 -1.95
CA THR A 60 -10.85 -3.66 -2.48
C THR A 60 -10.85 -2.13 -2.36
N TRP A 61 -9.75 -1.49 -2.76
CA TRP A 61 -9.71 -0.03 -2.90
C TRP A 61 -10.44 0.39 -4.18
N SER A 62 -11.24 1.45 -4.13
CA SER A 62 -12.11 1.87 -5.24
C SER A 62 -11.39 2.15 -6.56
N GLY A 63 -10.15 2.62 -6.50
CA GLY A 63 -9.25 2.88 -7.63
C GLY A 63 -8.41 1.69 -8.05
N VAL A 64 -8.62 0.52 -7.44
CA VAL A 64 -7.90 -0.73 -7.74
C VAL A 64 -8.85 -1.93 -7.89
N PRO A 65 -9.90 -1.84 -8.74
CA PRO A 65 -10.96 -2.85 -8.81
C PRO A 65 -10.49 -4.24 -9.26
N ASN A 66 -9.34 -4.31 -9.94
CA ASN A 66 -8.79 -5.55 -10.50
C ASN A 66 -7.96 -6.36 -9.50
N LEU A 67 -7.47 -5.74 -8.42
CA LEU A 67 -6.80 -6.45 -7.32
C LEU A 67 -7.84 -6.84 -6.28
N LYS A 68 -8.59 -7.90 -6.58
CA LYS A 68 -9.54 -8.48 -5.64
C LYS A 68 -8.81 -9.42 -4.68
N PRO A 69 -9.22 -9.47 -3.40
CA PRO A 69 -8.85 -10.57 -2.51
C PRO A 69 -9.22 -11.89 -3.18
N ASN A 70 -8.47 -12.96 -2.89
CA ASN A 70 -8.64 -14.36 -3.35
C ASN A 70 -7.64 -14.85 -4.41
N TYR A 71 -6.91 -13.97 -5.12
CA TYR A 71 -5.91 -14.43 -6.10
C TYR A 71 -4.52 -14.66 -5.47
N ILE A 72 -3.99 -13.67 -4.76
CA ILE A 72 -2.62 -13.71 -4.20
C ILE A 72 -2.60 -13.33 -2.72
N PHE A 73 -3.48 -12.41 -2.30
CA PHE A 73 -3.57 -11.94 -0.93
C PHE A 73 -5.02 -11.82 -0.46
N ASN A 74 -5.20 -11.90 0.84
CA ASN A 74 -6.36 -11.46 1.58
C ASN A 74 -6.07 -10.09 2.20
N ALA A 75 -7.11 -9.26 2.30
CA ALA A 75 -7.02 -7.94 2.91
C ALA A 75 -8.04 -7.85 4.05
N SER A 76 -7.58 -7.38 5.20
CA SER A 76 -8.42 -7.08 6.36
C SER A 76 -8.33 -5.59 6.65
N TYR A 77 -9.38 -4.85 6.30
CA TYR A 77 -9.52 -3.44 6.61
C TYR A 77 -10.34 -3.28 7.88
N ILE A 78 -9.82 -2.51 8.83
CA ILE A 78 -10.46 -2.20 10.11
C ILE A 78 -10.62 -0.69 10.19
N SER A 79 -11.82 -0.24 10.51
CA SER A 79 -12.14 1.16 10.76
C SER A 79 -13.14 1.24 11.91
N ASN A 80 -12.62 1.37 13.12
CA ASN A 80 -13.39 1.45 14.35
C ASN A 80 -12.81 2.52 15.29
N GLN A 81 -13.18 2.50 16.57
CA GLN A 81 -12.73 3.48 17.56
C GLN A 81 -11.25 3.34 17.94
N ASP A 82 -10.66 2.16 17.71
CA ASP A 82 -9.28 1.87 18.08
C ASP A 82 -8.29 2.07 16.92
N GLU A 83 -8.71 1.78 15.68
CA GLU A 83 -7.83 1.85 14.53
C GLU A 83 -8.54 2.07 13.19
N ILE A 84 -7.79 2.68 12.26
CA ILE A 84 -8.11 2.76 10.84
C ILE A 84 -6.92 2.19 10.08
N THR A 85 -6.92 0.87 9.86
CA THR A 85 -5.78 0.14 9.32
C THR A 85 -6.17 -0.90 8.28
N ILE A 86 -5.20 -1.32 7.48
CA ILE A 86 -5.29 -2.48 6.61
C ILE A 86 -4.13 -3.44 6.89
N VAL A 87 -4.43 -4.73 6.84
CA VAL A 87 -3.45 -5.81 6.83
C VAL A 87 -3.62 -6.60 5.55
N TYR A 88 -2.49 -6.89 4.90
CA TYR A 88 -2.42 -7.85 3.81
C TYR A 88 -1.80 -9.16 4.33
N GLY A 89 -2.46 -10.27 4.03
CA GLY A 89 -1.96 -11.63 4.26
C GLY A 89 -1.92 -12.40 2.95
N LEU A 90 -1.01 -13.34 2.80
CA LEU A 90 -0.93 -14.18 1.61
C LEU A 90 -1.85 -15.39 1.72
N VAL A 91 -2.43 -15.80 0.59
CA VAL A 91 -3.32 -16.98 0.54
C VAL A 91 -2.49 -18.25 0.62
N ASP A 92 -1.41 -18.34 -0.16
CA ASP A 92 -0.44 -19.43 -0.09
C ASP A 92 0.79 -18.97 0.73
N PRO A 93 1.11 -19.63 1.86
CA PRO A 93 2.25 -19.27 2.69
C PRO A 93 3.61 -19.56 2.05
N LYS A 94 3.66 -20.32 0.93
CA LYS A 94 4.90 -20.58 0.18
C LYS A 94 5.26 -19.43 -0.77
N VAL A 95 4.31 -18.56 -1.07
CA VAL A 95 4.53 -17.38 -1.92
C VAL A 95 5.17 -16.29 -1.07
N PHE A 96 6.19 -15.63 -1.61
CA PHE A 96 6.69 -14.37 -1.05
C PHE A 96 6.22 -13.22 -1.92
N ALA A 97 5.63 -12.21 -1.28
CA ALA A 97 5.23 -10.97 -1.95
C ALA A 97 5.70 -9.76 -1.15
N LYS A 98 5.93 -8.65 -1.83
CA LYS A 98 6.25 -7.37 -1.20
C LYS A 98 5.50 -6.22 -1.87
N MET A 99 5.08 -5.26 -1.05
CA MET A 99 4.51 -3.99 -1.46
C MET A 99 5.51 -2.89 -1.13
N VAL A 100 6.02 -2.20 -2.15
CA VAL A 100 7.05 -1.16 -2.02
C VAL A 100 6.66 0.08 -2.81
N VAL A 101 6.95 1.27 -2.25
CA VAL A 101 6.98 2.51 -3.04
C VAL A 101 8.41 2.68 -3.54
N ASN A 102 8.62 2.63 -4.85
CA ASN A 102 9.94 2.76 -5.42
C ASN A 102 10.42 4.23 -5.45
N GLU A 103 11.69 4.42 -5.79
CA GLU A 103 12.37 5.70 -5.84
C GLU A 103 11.75 6.70 -6.83
N SER A 104 11.03 6.20 -7.83
CA SER A 104 10.32 7.00 -8.84
C SER A 104 8.87 7.34 -8.44
N GLY A 105 8.45 7.02 -7.21
CA GLY A 105 7.10 7.32 -6.74
C GLY A 105 6.03 6.43 -7.36
N THR A 106 6.35 5.17 -7.61
CA THR A 106 5.40 4.14 -8.05
C THR A 106 5.19 3.13 -6.92
N MET A 107 3.93 2.84 -6.62
CA MET A 107 3.56 1.73 -5.73
C MET A 107 3.65 0.42 -6.52
N GLN A 108 4.42 -0.55 -6.07
CA GLN A 108 4.60 -1.85 -6.72
C GLN A 108 4.27 -3.00 -5.77
N LEU A 109 3.51 -3.96 -6.27
CA LEU A 109 3.36 -5.29 -5.69
C LEU A 109 4.19 -6.26 -6.52
N SER A 110 5.20 -6.88 -5.89
CA SER A 110 6.07 -7.86 -6.52
C SER A 110 5.91 -9.23 -5.87
N ILE A 111 6.07 -10.28 -6.67
CA ILE A 111 6.05 -11.69 -6.24
C ILE A 111 7.45 -12.28 -6.50
N TRP A 112 7.94 -13.10 -5.59
CA TRP A 112 9.21 -13.79 -5.74
C TRP A 112 9.04 -15.04 -6.61
N HIS A 113 9.77 -15.09 -7.72
CA HIS A 113 9.85 -16.25 -8.60
C HIS A 113 11.29 -16.79 -8.57
N GLU A 114 11.58 -17.61 -7.55
CA GLU A 114 12.83 -18.36 -7.28
C GLU A 114 14.12 -17.54 -7.21
N THR A 115 14.45 -16.81 -8.28
CA THR A 115 15.67 -16.04 -8.48
C THR A 115 15.45 -14.54 -8.57
N ARG A 116 14.21 -14.07 -8.80
CA ARG A 116 13.93 -12.63 -8.97
C ARG A 116 12.55 -12.20 -8.45
N TRP A 117 12.42 -10.90 -8.21
CA TRP A 117 11.15 -10.23 -7.94
C TRP A 117 10.50 -9.81 -9.26
N ASP A 118 9.34 -10.38 -9.59
CA ASP A 118 8.54 -9.96 -10.73
C ASP A 118 7.44 -8.99 -10.27
N VAL A 119 7.27 -7.87 -10.99
CA VAL A 119 6.22 -6.89 -10.70
C VAL A 119 4.89 -7.45 -11.19
N PHE A 120 4.01 -7.81 -10.25
CA PHE A 120 2.67 -8.30 -10.55
C PHE A 120 1.69 -7.16 -10.81
N TRP A 121 1.84 -6.07 -10.06
CA TRP A 121 0.99 -4.90 -10.21
C TRP A 121 1.74 -3.62 -9.81
N SER A 122 1.40 -2.52 -10.45
CA SER A 122 1.89 -1.19 -10.09
C SER A 122 0.81 -0.12 -10.20
N ALA A 123 0.99 0.97 -9.45
CA ALA A 123 0.22 2.19 -9.59
C ALA A 123 1.11 3.45 -9.44
N PRO A 124 0.79 4.55 -10.14
CA PRO A 124 -0.30 4.68 -11.11
C PRO A 124 -0.12 3.79 -12.35
N GLN A 125 -1.22 3.31 -12.93
CA GLN A 125 -1.19 2.66 -14.24
C GLN A 125 -1.37 3.74 -15.29
N GLU A 126 -0.52 3.75 -16.32
CA GLU A 126 -0.77 4.59 -17.50
C GLU A 126 -2.12 4.18 -18.12
N LYS A 127 -2.89 5.17 -18.57
CA LYS A 127 -4.18 4.96 -19.24
C LYS A 127 -3.96 4.64 -20.71
#